data_AF-A0A4R4EAY7-F1
#
_entry.id   AF-A0A4R4EAY7-F1
#
_cell.length_a   1.000
_cell.length_b   1.000
_cell.length_c   1.000
_cell.angle_alpha   90.00
_cell.angle_beta   90.00
_cell.angle_gamma   90.00
#
_symmetry.space_group_name_H-M   'P 1'
#
loop_
_entity.id
_entity.type
_entity.pdbx_description
1 polymer ?
#
loop_
_entity_poly.entity_id
_entity_poly.type
_entity_poly.pdbx_seq_one_letter_code
_entity_poly.pdbx_strand_id
1 'polypeptide(L)'
;MNSRPKRSTFRSRYEDMMITLRNEIITNIWEEGSFLPSESDLADRFELSKNSVRKGLELLASENFIEKIPRVGNRILKSPAGITIKFGYYPSMIKEAQINDLVDEFHKQHPLIRINMIPMPYSHTNPTMKDYMESDNIDVMTINNQNIELFTNFKAPPSILDPQVIKEGVYPKLTEPFMHDGDLYVQPFMFSPVILCYNKKHFSENNVPEPDSSWTWDTVKKAAHRLATGSDRYGFFFHLLSDNRWPIFLLQNNVVFNRGKETNISLELDKTTLKDSFQTLIDLSEEVFPPFLSENDQDVDMLFRQQKVSMIITSYFLLNMIEDVDFSYDISPLPYHGSPKTLVIVIGLAINKNSKHKQAAQTFIDYMLSHEVQLKLRQNTLSLPSLKSAAEWNGQVNVKQPERYFIFRETFPTFNYHTDLNVSFSELEEIRQNMKLYLSKMAELHVFS
;
A
#
# COMPACT_ATOMS: atom_id res chain seq x y z
N MET A 1 20.90 39.85 -20.77
CA MET A 1 20.79 38.40 -21.04
C MET A 1 19.78 37.83 -20.04
N ASN A 2 18.52 37.62 -20.44
CA ASN A 2 17.51 37.03 -19.56
C ASN A 2 17.67 35.50 -19.56
N SER A 3 18.31 34.96 -18.54
CA SER A 3 18.32 33.52 -18.28
C SER A 3 16.90 33.08 -17.96
N ARG A 4 16.26 32.36 -18.89
CA ARG A 4 14.96 31.72 -18.61
C ARG A 4 15.12 30.75 -17.43
N PRO A 5 14.23 30.77 -16.43
CA PRO A 5 14.28 29.84 -15.31
C PRO A 5 14.28 28.39 -15.79
N LYS A 6 14.98 27.49 -15.07
CA LYS A 6 14.89 26.05 -15.33
C LYS A 6 13.42 25.63 -15.18
N ARG A 7 12.99 24.68 -16.02
CA ARG A 7 11.58 24.23 -16.11
C ARG A 7 10.99 23.76 -14.76
N SER A 8 11.82 23.20 -13.88
CA SER A 8 11.44 22.80 -12.52
C SER A 8 11.16 23.99 -11.60
N THR A 9 11.98 25.05 -11.66
CA THR A 9 11.82 26.26 -10.85
C THR A 9 10.59 27.06 -11.26
N PHE A 10 10.27 27.07 -12.56
CA PHE A 10 9.04 27.70 -13.06
C PHE A 10 7.76 27.02 -12.55
N ARG A 11 7.71 25.68 -12.57
CA ARG A 11 6.54 24.93 -12.12
C ARG A 11 6.24 25.18 -10.63
N SER A 12 7.30 25.16 -9.81
CA SER A 12 7.21 25.45 -8.38
C SER A 12 6.66 26.85 -8.07
N ARG A 13 7.07 27.90 -8.81
CA ARG A 13 6.55 29.27 -8.60
C ARG A 13 5.09 29.44 -9.01
N TYR A 14 4.68 28.76 -10.09
CA TYR A 14 3.29 28.79 -10.53
C TYR A 14 2.38 28.12 -9.50
N GLU A 15 2.79 26.96 -8.97
CA GLU A 15 2.09 26.26 -7.90
C GLU A 15 2.02 27.14 -6.63
N ASP A 16 3.13 27.77 -6.23
CA ASP A 16 3.20 28.68 -5.09
C ASP A 16 2.23 29.87 -5.22
N MET A 17 2.15 30.49 -6.40
CA MET A 17 1.15 31.53 -6.69
C MET A 17 -0.28 31.04 -6.46
N MET A 18 -0.62 29.88 -7.02
CA MET A 18 -1.99 29.35 -6.92
C MET A 18 -2.35 29.00 -5.48
N ILE A 19 -1.44 28.36 -4.74
CA ILE A 19 -1.63 28.02 -3.32
C ILE A 19 -1.83 29.28 -2.49
N THR A 20 -0.93 30.26 -2.66
CA THR A 20 -0.98 31.53 -1.91
C THR A 20 -2.27 32.28 -2.16
N LEU A 21 -2.66 32.49 -3.42
CA LEU A 21 -3.85 33.26 -3.74
C LEU A 21 -5.13 32.61 -3.22
N ARG A 22 -5.27 31.28 -3.34
CA ARG A 22 -6.44 30.59 -2.78
C ARG A 22 -6.48 30.70 -1.26
N ASN A 23 -5.35 30.52 -0.58
CA ASN A 23 -5.28 30.65 0.88
C ASN A 23 -5.62 32.06 1.35
N GLU A 24 -5.13 33.09 0.67
CA GLU A 24 -5.45 34.48 1.01
C GLU A 24 -6.95 34.79 0.84
N ILE A 25 -7.59 34.23 -0.19
CA ILE A 25 -9.04 34.37 -0.39
C ILE A 25 -9.82 33.60 0.70
N ILE A 26 -9.43 32.36 1.02
CA ILE A 26 -10.12 31.52 2.03
C ILE A 26 -9.99 32.11 3.44
N THR A 27 -8.82 32.66 3.76
CA THR A 27 -8.55 33.26 5.07
C THR A 27 -9.08 34.69 5.21
N ASN A 28 -9.82 35.20 4.20
CA ASN A 28 -10.33 36.56 4.15
C ASN A 28 -9.23 37.63 4.32
N ILE A 29 -7.99 37.35 3.87
CA ILE A 29 -6.97 38.42 3.71
C ILE A 29 -7.49 39.44 2.69
N TRP A 30 -8.23 38.96 1.70
CA TRP A 30 -8.97 39.77 0.77
C TRP A 30 -10.48 39.59 0.99
N GLU A 31 -11.20 40.68 1.19
CA GLU A 31 -12.64 40.64 1.46
C GLU A 31 -13.47 40.28 0.21
N GLU A 32 -14.62 39.64 0.41
CA GLU A 32 -15.60 39.39 -0.66
C GLU A 32 -15.96 40.71 -1.38
N GLY A 33 -15.94 40.70 -2.71
CA GLY A 33 -16.20 41.87 -3.53
C GLY A 33 -15.00 42.80 -3.73
N SER A 34 -13.90 42.61 -2.99
CA SER A 34 -12.62 43.30 -3.25
C SER A 34 -11.92 42.75 -4.49
N PHE A 35 -10.76 43.31 -4.85
CA PHE A 35 -10.03 42.94 -6.07
C PHE A 35 -8.64 42.42 -5.73
N LEU A 36 -8.22 41.33 -6.40
CA LEU A 36 -6.83 40.91 -6.37
C LEU A 36 -5.90 41.97 -6.99
N PRO A 37 -4.59 41.97 -6.63
CA PRO A 37 -3.59 42.80 -7.29
C PRO A 37 -3.56 42.62 -8.82
N SER A 38 -3.00 43.60 -9.54
CA SER A 38 -3.00 43.56 -11.00
C SER A 38 -2.18 42.38 -11.54
N GLU A 39 -2.43 41.97 -12.79
CA GLU A 39 -1.62 40.93 -13.45
C GLU A 39 -0.11 41.27 -13.44
N SER A 40 0.25 42.55 -13.42
CA SER A 40 1.65 42.99 -13.33
C SER A 40 2.19 42.79 -11.92
N ASP A 41 1.44 43.19 -10.90
CA ASP A 41 1.89 43.08 -9.50
C ASP A 41 2.02 41.60 -9.09
N LEU A 42 1.10 40.75 -9.54
CA LEU A 42 1.18 39.30 -9.33
C LEU A 42 2.36 38.67 -10.10
N ALA A 43 2.64 39.15 -11.32
CA ALA A 43 3.79 38.68 -12.10
C ALA A 43 5.10 39.03 -11.40
N ASP A 44 5.20 40.24 -10.83
CA ASP A 44 6.36 40.69 -10.08
C ASP A 44 6.48 39.95 -8.73
N ARG A 45 5.37 39.80 -7.99
CA ARG A 45 5.32 39.11 -6.68
C ARG A 45 5.81 37.67 -6.73
N PHE A 46 5.40 36.92 -7.75
CA PHE A 46 5.70 35.49 -7.88
C PHE A 46 6.83 35.20 -8.88
N GLU A 47 7.46 36.24 -9.42
CA GLU A 47 8.50 36.16 -10.46
C GLU A 47 8.06 35.27 -11.65
N LEU A 48 6.84 35.50 -12.14
CA LEU A 48 6.19 34.78 -13.23
C LEU A 48 5.96 35.69 -14.44
N SER A 49 5.74 35.09 -15.61
CA SER A 49 5.30 35.86 -16.78
C SER A 49 3.83 36.26 -16.64
N LYS A 50 3.43 37.42 -17.19
CA LYS A 50 2.02 37.86 -17.22
C LYS A 50 1.08 36.82 -17.83
N ASN A 51 1.55 36.06 -18.83
CA ASN A 51 0.75 34.98 -19.44
C ASN A 51 0.53 33.82 -18.46
N SER A 52 1.50 33.50 -17.60
CA SER A 52 1.37 32.47 -16.57
C SER A 52 0.37 32.91 -15.50
N VAL A 53 0.50 34.14 -15.01
CA VAL A 53 -0.47 34.73 -14.06
C VAL A 53 -1.88 34.70 -14.64
N ARG A 54 -2.06 35.09 -15.91
CA ARG A 54 -3.37 35.10 -16.56
C ARG A 54 -4.04 33.72 -16.57
N LYS A 55 -3.28 32.66 -16.87
CA LYS A 55 -3.75 31.26 -16.80
C LYS A 55 -4.14 30.85 -15.39
N GLY A 56 -3.35 31.23 -14.38
CA GLY A 56 -3.70 30.95 -12.98
C GLY A 56 -4.99 31.66 -12.55
N LEU A 57 -5.16 32.92 -12.96
CA LEU A 57 -6.40 33.65 -12.74
C LEU A 57 -7.60 33.06 -13.52
N GLU A 58 -7.40 32.47 -14.69
CA GLU A 58 -8.46 31.72 -15.39
C GLU A 58 -8.90 30.49 -14.59
N LEU A 59 -7.94 29.77 -14.01
CA LEU A 59 -8.21 28.63 -13.15
C LEU A 59 -8.95 29.05 -11.87
N LEU A 60 -8.50 30.09 -11.17
CA LEU A 60 -9.20 30.62 -10.00
C LEU A 60 -10.64 31.07 -10.33
N ALA A 61 -10.86 31.64 -11.51
CA ALA A 61 -12.20 32.01 -11.95
C ALA A 61 -13.08 30.78 -12.21
N SER A 62 -12.53 29.74 -12.83
CA SER A 62 -13.25 28.47 -13.05
C SER A 62 -13.61 27.74 -11.75
N GLU A 63 -12.82 27.97 -10.70
CA GLU A 63 -13.02 27.42 -9.35
C GLU A 63 -13.92 28.31 -8.48
N ASN A 64 -14.48 29.40 -9.04
CA ASN A 64 -15.32 30.38 -8.35
C ASN A 64 -14.64 31.10 -7.16
N PHE A 65 -13.32 31.19 -7.13
CA PHE A 65 -12.62 32.06 -6.17
C PHE A 65 -12.72 33.53 -6.57
N ILE A 66 -12.76 33.81 -7.88
CA ILE A 66 -12.81 35.15 -8.44
C ILE A 66 -13.74 35.23 -9.64
N GLU A 67 -14.15 36.44 -9.97
CA GLU A 67 -14.83 36.80 -11.20
C GLU A 67 -13.97 37.77 -12.00
N LYS A 68 -13.72 37.45 -13.27
CA LYS A 68 -12.98 38.33 -14.18
C LYS A 68 -13.88 39.42 -14.75
N ILE A 69 -13.64 40.67 -14.38
CA ILE A 69 -14.39 41.82 -14.89
C ILE A 69 -13.53 42.57 -15.92
N PRO A 70 -13.94 42.61 -17.21
CA PRO A 70 -13.18 43.29 -18.26
C PRO A 70 -12.84 44.74 -17.90
N ARG A 71 -11.56 45.11 -18.02
CA ARG A 71 -11.02 46.47 -17.74
C ARG A 71 -11.10 46.94 -16.28
N VAL A 72 -11.56 46.10 -15.36
CA VAL A 72 -11.65 46.45 -13.92
C VAL A 72 -10.67 45.61 -13.09
N GLY A 73 -10.63 44.29 -13.31
CA GLY A 73 -9.74 43.41 -12.57
C GLY A 73 -10.38 42.08 -12.21
N ASN A 74 -9.81 41.39 -11.22
CA ASN A 74 -10.29 40.10 -10.72
C ASN A 74 -10.99 40.34 -9.39
N ARG A 75 -12.33 40.35 -9.41
CA ARG A 75 -13.15 40.55 -8.20
C ARG A 75 -13.21 39.25 -7.41
N ILE A 76 -13.10 39.32 -6.11
CA ILE A 76 -13.15 38.15 -5.23
C ILE A 76 -14.60 37.77 -4.96
N LEU A 77 -14.89 36.50 -5.15
CA LEU A 77 -16.19 35.93 -4.82
C LEU A 77 -16.18 35.45 -3.36
N LYS A 78 -17.36 35.27 -2.77
CA LYS A 78 -17.51 34.62 -1.47
C LYS A 78 -16.74 33.31 -1.48
N SER A 79 -15.80 33.12 -0.55
CA SER A 79 -15.05 31.87 -0.46
C SER A 79 -16.05 30.71 -0.47
N PRO A 80 -15.93 29.74 -1.40
CA PRO A 80 -16.78 28.57 -1.39
C PRO A 80 -16.71 27.93 -0.01
N ALA A 81 -17.85 27.47 0.51
CA ALA A 81 -17.85 26.71 1.75
C ALA A 81 -16.99 25.46 1.53
N GLY A 82 -15.89 25.33 2.28
CA GLY A 82 -14.99 24.21 2.15
C GLY A 82 -15.71 22.88 2.43
N ILE A 83 -15.37 21.85 1.66
CA ILE A 83 -15.88 20.50 1.85
C ILE A 83 -14.88 19.74 2.73
N THR A 84 -15.37 19.04 3.74
CA THR A 84 -14.54 18.10 4.50
C THR A 84 -14.86 16.67 4.07
N ILE A 85 -13.84 15.94 3.63
CA ILE A 85 -13.90 14.51 3.32
C ILE A 85 -13.36 13.75 4.51
N LYS A 86 -14.10 12.74 4.98
CA LYS A 86 -13.61 11.76 5.95
C LYS A 86 -12.87 10.64 5.23
N PHE A 87 -11.57 10.51 5.49
CA PHE A 87 -10.70 9.51 4.89
C PHE A 87 -10.31 8.44 5.91
N GLY A 88 -10.90 7.25 5.78
CA GLY A 88 -10.54 6.07 6.56
C GLY A 88 -9.24 5.47 6.04
N TYR A 89 -8.18 5.42 6.84
CA TYR A 89 -6.87 4.95 6.37
C TYR A 89 -6.26 3.91 7.32
N TYR A 90 -5.51 2.97 6.74
CA TYR A 90 -4.66 2.05 7.49
C TYR A 90 -3.50 2.80 8.17
N PRO A 91 -3.33 2.70 9.50
CA PRO A 91 -2.26 3.41 10.21
C PRO A 91 -0.84 3.14 9.70
N SER A 92 -0.56 1.94 9.15
CA SER A 92 0.76 1.64 8.57
C SER A 92 1.14 2.56 7.40
N MET A 93 0.16 3.14 6.70
CA MET A 93 0.40 4.05 5.58
C MET A 93 1.10 5.35 5.98
N ILE A 94 1.15 5.68 7.27
CA ILE A 94 2.01 6.76 7.78
C ILE A 94 3.47 6.49 7.42
N LYS A 95 3.92 5.24 7.53
CA LYS A 95 5.28 4.84 7.18
C LYS A 95 5.38 4.32 5.74
N GLU A 96 4.44 3.49 5.30
CA GLU A 96 4.52 2.85 4.00
C GLU A 96 4.33 3.84 2.83
N ALA A 97 3.57 4.91 3.05
CA ALA A 97 3.22 5.88 2.01
C ALA A 97 3.50 7.34 2.37
N GLN A 98 3.96 7.63 3.59
CA GLN A 98 4.07 9.00 4.12
C GLN A 98 2.76 9.78 3.91
N ILE A 99 1.62 9.13 4.22
CA ILE A 99 0.29 9.62 3.84
C ILE A 99 -0.01 11.02 4.38
N ASN A 100 0.54 11.40 5.53
CA ASN A 100 0.38 12.76 6.09
C ASN A 100 0.97 13.82 5.15
N ASP A 101 2.17 13.59 4.60
CA ASP A 101 2.82 14.53 3.68
C ASP A 101 2.05 14.65 2.36
N LEU A 102 1.44 13.55 1.90
CA LEU A 102 0.57 13.54 0.73
C LEU A 102 -0.72 14.34 0.97
N VAL A 103 -1.31 14.19 2.15
CA VAL A 103 -2.53 14.93 2.54
C VAL A 103 -2.23 16.42 2.71
N ASP A 104 -1.11 16.78 3.33
CA ASP A 104 -0.70 18.18 3.49
C ASP A 104 -0.46 18.84 2.13
N GLU A 105 0.15 18.11 1.19
CA GLU A 105 0.37 18.59 -0.17
C GLU A 105 -0.95 18.69 -0.96
N PHE A 106 -1.88 17.74 -0.77
CA PHE A 106 -3.23 17.85 -1.31
C PHE A 106 -3.94 19.12 -0.83
N HIS A 107 -3.86 19.47 0.46
CA HIS A 107 -4.49 20.68 1.00
C HIS A 107 -3.95 21.97 0.38
N LYS A 108 -2.65 22.00 0.03
CA LYS A 108 -2.08 23.14 -0.70
C LYS A 108 -2.70 23.26 -2.09
N GLN A 109 -2.79 22.14 -2.81
CA GLN A 109 -3.29 22.11 -4.18
C GLN A 109 -4.81 22.29 -4.28
N HIS A 110 -5.55 21.83 -3.26
CA HIS A 110 -7.01 21.82 -3.18
C HIS A 110 -7.52 22.43 -1.85
N PRO A 111 -7.34 23.75 -1.63
CA PRO A 111 -7.58 24.34 -0.32
C PRO A 111 -9.06 24.47 0.07
N LEU A 112 -9.99 24.18 -0.85
CA LEU A 112 -11.43 24.05 -0.56
C LEU A 112 -11.83 22.63 -0.12
N ILE A 113 -10.92 21.66 -0.17
CA ILE A 113 -11.18 20.28 0.24
C ILE A 113 -10.28 19.96 1.42
N ARG A 114 -10.88 19.83 2.60
CA ARG A 114 -10.19 19.37 3.81
C ARG A 114 -10.32 17.85 3.91
N ILE A 115 -9.22 17.18 4.22
CA ILE A 115 -9.21 15.74 4.53
C ILE A 115 -9.15 15.59 6.05
N ASN A 116 -10.14 14.91 6.62
CA ASN A 116 -10.16 14.45 8.00
C ASN A 116 -9.78 12.96 8.02
N MET A 117 -8.57 12.67 8.51
CA MET A 117 -8.03 11.31 8.53
C MET A 117 -8.53 10.52 9.75
N ILE A 118 -9.10 9.34 9.51
CA ILE A 118 -9.65 8.46 10.54
C ILE A 118 -8.91 7.12 10.46
N PRO A 119 -8.17 6.70 11.50
CA PRO A 119 -7.44 5.44 11.47
C PRO A 119 -8.40 4.25 11.49
N MET A 120 -8.22 3.31 10.56
CA MET A 120 -9.03 2.10 10.43
C MET A 120 -8.31 0.87 11.00
N PRO A 121 -9.01 -0.03 11.70
CA PRO A 121 -8.43 -1.30 12.11
C PRO A 121 -8.20 -2.21 10.90
N TYR A 122 -7.22 -3.11 10.98
CA TYR A 122 -7.07 -4.21 10.02
C TYR A 122 -7.95 -5.41 10.35
N SER A 123 -8.56 -5.43 11.53
CA SER A 123 -9.27 -6.59 12.05
C SER A 123 -10.65 -6.75 11.42
N HIS A 124 -11.04 -8.01 11.20
CA HIS A 124 -12.41 -8.42 10.88
C HIS A 124 -13.32 -8.51 12.12
N THR A 125 -12.86 -8.04 13.28
CA THR A 125 -13.63 -8.00 14.53
C THR A 125 -14.47 -6.74 14.64
N ASN A 126 -15.68 -6.85 15.21
CA ASN A 126 -16.61 -5.73 15.37
C ASN A 126 -16.08 -4.64 16.33
N PRO A 127 -16.22 -3.34 15.99
CA PRO A 127 -16.74 -2.82 14.72
C PRO A 127 -15.72 -2.98 13.57
N THR A 128 -16.19 -3.56 12.47
CA THR A 128 -15.42 -3.79 11.24
C THR A 128 -15.26 -2.50 10.43
N MET A 129 -14.38 -2.51 9.43
CA MET A 129 -14.24 -1.40 8.47
C MET A 129 -15.57 -1.05 7.77
N LYS A 130 -16.41 -2.06 7.48
CA LYS A 130 -17.75 -1.86 6.93
C LYS A 130 -18.66 -1.12 7.92
N ASP A 131 -18.63 -1.48 9.21
CA ASP A 131 -19.43 -0.80 10.24
C ASP A 131 -19.02 0.67 10.38
N TYR A 132 -17.72 0.99 10.33
CA TYR A 132 -17.23 2.37 10.29
C TYR A 132 -17.72 3.12 9.05
N MET A 133 -17.69 2.48 7.88
CA MET A 133 -18.17 3.10 6.64
C MET A 133 -19.68 3.39 6.68
N GLU A 134 -20.47 2.53 7.32
CA GLU A 134 -21.93 2.68 7.47
C GLU A 134 -22.32 3.70 8.56
N SER A 135 -21.62 3.69 9.70
CA SER A 135 -21.99 4.50 10.88
C SER A 135 -21.37 5.91 10.88
N ASP A 136 -20.11 6.06 10.49
CA ASP A 136 -19.37 7.32 10.60
C ASP A 136 -19.39 8.19 9.33
N ASN A 137 -20.10 7.74 8.28
CA ASN A 137 -20.15 8.39 6.97
C ASN A 137 -18.74 8.67 6.41
N ILE A 138 -17.86 7.66 6.43
CA ILE A 138 -16.53 7.75 5.79
C ILE A 138 -16.74 7.94 4.29
N ASP A 139 -16.09 8.93 3.68
CA ASP A 139 -16.26 9.28 2.26
C ASP A 139 -15.31 8.47 1.36
N VAL A 140 -14.06 8.32 1.79
CA VAL A 140 -13.01 7.54 1.12
C VAL A 140 -12.38 6.59 2.12
N MET A 141 -12.10 5.35 1.73
CA MET A 141 -11.43 4.37 2.59
C MET A 141 -10.31 3.62 1.88
N THR A 142 -9.22 3.37 2.58
CA THR A 142 -8.20 2.41 2.14
C THR A 142 -8.70 0.98 2.32
N ILE A 143 -8.68 0.16 1.27
CA ILE A 143 -9.10 -1.24 1.32
C ILE A 143 -7.99 -2.09 0.70
N ASN A 144 -7.60 -3.18 1.37
CA ASN A 144 -6.69 -4.16 0.81
C ASN A 144 -7.43 -5.34 0.16
N ASN A 145 -6.70 -6.17 -0.59
CA ASN A 145 -7.25 -7.33 -1.31
C ASN A 145 -7.88 -8.42 -0.41
N GLN A 146 -7.68 -8.38 0.90
CA GLN A 146 -8.32 -9.28 1.87
C GLN A 146 -9.61 -8.65 2.42
N ASN A 147 -9.54 -7.39 2.84
CA ASN A 147 -10.64 -6.63 3.44
C ASN A 147 -11.75 -6.27 2.44
N ILE A 148 -11.51 -6.35 1.13
CA ILE A 148 -12.59 -6.18 0.14
C ILE A 148 -13.75 -7.15 0.39
N GLU A 149 -13.46 -8.32 0.95
CA GLU A 149 -14.47 -9.33 1.27
C GLU A 149 -15.49 -8.87 2.32
N LEU A 150 -15.12 -7.92 3.20
CA LEU A 150 -16.04 -7.31 4.16
C LEU A 150 -17.19 -6.57 3.47
N PHE A 151 -17.00 -6.13 2.23
CA PHE A 151 -17.95 -5.32 1.49
C PHE A 151 -18.75 -6.13 0.47
N THR A 152 -18.28 -7.33 0.12
CA THR A 152 -18.90 -8.21 -0.89
C THR A 152 -19.76 -9.28 -0.25
N ASN A 153 -20.92 -9.55 -0.84
CA ASN A 153 -21.66 -10.79 -0.59
C ASN A 153 -21.41 -11.74 -1.77
N PHE A 154 -21.38 -13.05 -1.54
CA PHE A 154 -21.09 -14.04 -2.58
C PHE A 154 -21.96 -13.81 -3.83
N LYS A 155 -21.30 -13.53 -4.98
CA LYS A 155 -21.90 -13.18 -6.30
C LYS A 155 -22.59 -11.82 -6.43
N ALA A 156 -22.52 -10.94 -5.43
CA ALA A 156 -23.07 -9.59 -5.49
C ALA A 156 -21.95 -8.54 -5.49
N PRO A 157 -22.17 -7.36 -6.10
CA PRO A 157 -21.20 -6.26 -6.04
C PRO A 157 -21.03 -5.78 -4.60
N PRO A 158 -19.89 -5.13 -4.29
CA PRO A 158 -19.68 -4.50 -3.00
C PRO A 158 -20.85 -3.57 -2.63
N SER A 159 -21.47 -3.81 -1.48
CA SER A 159 -22.79 -3.23 -1.16
C SER A 159 -22.77 -1.71 -0.95
N ILE A 160 -21.64 -1.18 -0.45
CA ILE A 160 -21.48 0.21 -0.03
C ILE A 160 -20.31 0.94 -0.72
N LEU A 161 -19.69 0.33 -1.73
CA LEU A 161 -18.62 0.97 -2.52
C LEU A 161 -19.18 1.50 -3.84
N ASP A 162 -18.72 2.68 -4.25
CA ASP A 162 -19.07 3.29 -5.54
C ASP A 162 -18.14 2.73 -6.64
N PRO A 163 -18.67 2.38 -7.83
CA PRO A 163 -17.83 1.99 -8.95
C PRO A 163 -16.99 3.17 -9.45
N GLN A 164 -15.79 2.88 -9.92
CA GLN A 164 -14.78 3.85 -10.34
C GLN A 164 -14.27 3.51 -11.75
N VAL A 165 -13.86 4.54 -12.49
CA VAL A 165 -13.20 4.36 -13.79
C VAL A 165 -11.77 3.90 -13.56
N ILE A 166 -11.38 2.78 -14.18
CA ILE A 166 -10.01 2.22 -14.06
C ILE A 166 -8.97 3.27 -14.48
N LYS A 167 -7.94 3.44 -13.65
CA LYS A 167 -6.87 4.40 -13.94
C LYS A 167 -5.92 3.81 -14.98
N GLU A 168 -5.75 4.50 -16.10
CA GLU A 168 -4.77 4.10 -17.13
C GLU A 168 -3.35 4.05 -16.55
N GLY A 169 -2.59 3.02 -16.94
CA GLY A 169 -1.21 2.81 -16.50
C GLY A 169 -1.04 2.08 -15.16
N VAL A 170 -2.13 1.79 -14.45
CA VAL A 170 -2.12 0.81 -13.34
C VAL A 170 -1.92 -0.59 -13.91
N TYR A 171 -1.13 -1.42 -13.23
CA TYR A 171 -0.98 -2.82 -13.61
C TYR A 171 -2.32 -3.57 -13.53
N PRO A 172 -2.80 -4.23 -14.61
CA PRO A 172 -4.09 -4.93 -14.60
C PRO A 172 -4.20 -6.01 -13.51
N LYS A 173 -3.11 -6.71 -13.19
CA LYS A 173 -3.08 -7.73 -12.11
C LYS A 173 -3.55 -7.15 -10.76
N LEU A 174 -3.26 -5.88 -10.50
CA LEU A 174 -3.57 -5.23 -9.22
C LEU A 174 -5.03 -4.82 -9.09
N THR A 175 -5.78 -4.74 -10.21
CA THR A 175 -7.22 -4.42 -10.18
C THR A 175 -8.07 -5.66 -9.94
N GLU A 176 -7.59 -6.86 -10.32
CA GLU A 176 -8.30 -8.14 -10.21
C GLU A 176 -9.12 -8.35 -8.92
N PRO A 177 -8.55 -8.18 -7.70
CA PRO A 177 -9.29 -8.43 -6.45
C PRO A 177 -10.43 -7.43 -6.19
N PHE A 178 -10.49 -6.34 -6.94
CA PHE A 178 -11.43 -5.23 -6.74
C PHE A 178 -12.45 -5.10 -7.88
N MET A 179 -12.45 -6.05 -8.82
CA MET A 179 -13.39 -6.09 -9.93
C MET A 179 -14.63 -6.90 -9.57
N HIS A 180 -15.81 -6.43 -9.98
CA HIS A 180 -17.04 -7.21 -9.99
C HIS A 180 -17.85 -6.87 -11.25
N ASP A 181 -18.23 -7.88 -12.04
CA ASP A 181 -18.98 -7.72 -13.31
C ASP A 181 -18.41 -6.68 -14.29
N GLY A 182 -17.09 -6.49 -14.28
CA GLY A 182 -16.39 -5.54 -15.16
C GLY A 182 -16.22 -4.13 -14.58
N ASP A 183 -16.81 -3.84 -13.43
CA ASP A 183 -16.65 -2.58 -12.71
C ASP A 183 -15.57 -2.68 -11.64
N LEU A 184 -14.76 -1.61 -11.49
CA LEU A 184 -13.74 -1.49 -10.44
C LEU A 184 -14.31 -0.75 -9.24
N TYR A 185 -14.16 -1.30 -8.02
CA TYR A 185 -14.69 -0.67 -6.80
C TYR A 185 -13.62 -0.04 -5.90
N VAL A 186 -12.35 -0.44 -6.07
CA VAL A 186 -11.21 0.09 -5.32
C VAL A 186 -10.08 0.38 -6.29
N GLN A 187 -9.60 1.63 -6.32
CA GLN A 187 -8.47 2.03 -7.15
C GLN A 187 -7.15 1.63 -6.49
N PRO A 188 -6.35 0.71 -7.06
CA PRO A 188 -5.07 0.32 -6.48
C PRO A 188 -4.15 1.53 -6.32
N PHE A 189 -3.62 1.79 -5.13
CA PHE A 189 -2.72 2.91 -4.85
C PHE A 189 -1.26 2.46 -4.72
N MET A 190 -1.05 1.30 -4.08
CA MET A 190 0.26 0.71 -3.86
C MET A 190 0.15 -0.81 -3.70
N PHE A 191 1.25 -1.52 -3.95
CA PHE A 191 1.31 -2.96 -3.78
C PHE A 191 2.63 -3.40 -3.16
N SER A 192 2.67 -4.64 -2.68
CA SER A 192 3.84 -5.19 -2.03
C SER A 192 3.82 -6.72 -2.08
N PRO A 193 4.69 -7.36 -2.87
CA PRO A 193 4.86 -8.80 -2.82
C PRO A 193 5.60 -9.22 -1.55
N VAL A 194 5.38 -10.47 -1.15
CA VAL A 194 6.14 -11.11 -0.09
C VAL A 194 7.49 -11.58 -0.64
N ILE A 195 8.55 -11.30 0.10
CA ILE A 195 9.95 -11.47 -0.31
C ILE A 195 10.79 -11.99 0.86
N LEU A 196 11.99 -12.50 0.54
CA LEU A 196 13.02 -12.77 1.54
C LEU A 196 13.94 -11.56 1.66
N CYS A 197 14.20 -11.11 2.89
CA CYS A 197 15.18 -10.07 3.22
C CYS A 197 16.31 -10.69 4.05
N TYR A 198 17.56 -10.30 3.81
CA TYR A 198 18.70 -10.90 4.49
C TYR A 198 19.83 -9.90 4.76
N ASN A 199 20.57 -10.13 5.86
CA ASN A 199 21.72 -9.34 6.25
C ASN A 199 22.97 -9.80 5.47
N LYS A 200 23.50 -8.95 4.57
CA LYS A 200 24.63 -9.32 3.69
C LYS A 200 25.90 -9.65 4.47
N LYS A 201 26.14 -8.95 5.59
CA LYS A 201 27.33 -9.17 6.42
C LYS A 201 27.33 -10.59 7.01
N HIS A 202 26.19 -11.05 7.54
CA HIS A 202 26.07 -12.39 8.10
C HIS A 202 26.37 -13.49 7.08
N PHE A 203 26.01 -13.28 5.81
CA PHE A 203 26.33 -14.20 4.72
C PHE A 203 27.82 -14.22 4.41
N SER A 204 28.41 -13.03 4.23
CA SER A 204 29.85 -12.90 3.91
C SER A 204 30.75 -13.48 5.00
N GLU A 205 30.47 -13.24 6.28
CA GLU A 205 31.32 -13.70 7.39
C GLU A 205 31.26 -15.24 7.60
N ASN A 206 30.15 -15.88 7.23
CA ASN A 206 29.96 -17.33 7.34
C ASN A 206 30.25 -18.08 6.02
N ASN A 207 30.72 -17.37 4.98
CA ASN A 207 30.96 -17.90 3.64
C ASN A 207 29.73 -18.62 3.07
N VAL A 208 28.53 -18.07 3.31
CA VAL A 208 27.26 -18.57 2.77
C VAL A 208 26.93 -17.76 1.51
N PRO A 209 26.66 -18.40 0.35
CA PRO A 209 26.21 -17.68 -0.84
C PRO A 209 24.91 -16.92 -0.57
N GLU A 210 24.77 -15.71 -1.12
CA GLU A 210 23.56 -14.89 -0.94
C GLU A 210 22.34 -15.54 -1.61
N PRO A 211 21.10 -15.23 -1.15
CA PRO A 211 19.89 -15.77 -1.73
C PRO A 211 19.67 -15.38 -3.19
N ASP A 212 19.14 -16.27 -4.01
CA ASP A 212 18.77 -16.01 -5.40
C ASP A 212 17.44 -16.67 -5.79
N SER A 213 17.04 -16.59 -7.05
CA SER A 213 15.77 -17.13 -7.55
C SER A 213 15.70 -18.66 -7.57
N SER A 214 16.81 -19.37 -7.34
CA SER A 214 16.86 -20.84 -7.27
C SER A 214 16.66 -21.40 -5.86
N TRP A 215 16.59 -20.53 -4.84
CA TRP A 215 16.49 -20.95 -3.46
C TRP A 215 15.20 -21.70 -3.14
N THR A 216 15.36 -22.84 -2.47
CA THR A 216 14.28 -23.65 -1.92
C THR A 216 14.17 -23.47 -0.41
N TRP A 217 13.07 -23.90 0.21
CA TRP A 217 12.96 -23.91 1.67
C TRP A 217 14.02 -24.78 2.33
N ASP A 218 14.44 -25.89 1.71
CA ASP A 218 15.60 -26.67 2.17
C ASP A 218 16.91 -25.89 2.13
N THR A 219 17.09 -25.03 1.13
CA THR A 219 18.26 -24.15 1.02
C THR A 219 18.24 -23.12 2.14
N VAL A 220 17.06 -22.56 2.47
CA VAL A 220 16.87 -21.67 3.61
C VAL A 220 17.24 -22.37 4.92
N LYS A 221 16.75 -23.59 5.17
CA LYS A 221 17.08 -24.35 6.38
C LYS A 221 18.59 -24.54 6.53
N LYS A 222 19.26 -25.00 5.47
CA LYS A 222 20.72 -25.19 5.45
C LYS A 222 21.49 -23.88 5.69
N ALA A 223 21.08 -22.79 5.03
CA ALA A 223 21.70 -21.48 5.22
C ALA A 223 21.46 -20.98 6.65
N ALA A 224 20.24 -21.15 7.18
CA ALA A 224 19.88 -20.70 8.51
C ALA A 224 20.74 -21.36 9.61
N HIS A 225 20.97 -22.67 9.52
CA HIS A 225 21.88 -23.36 10.45
C HIS A 225 23.32 -22.85 10.36
N ARG A 226 23.82 -22.52 9.16
CA ARG A 226 25.17 -21.98 8.97
C ARG A 226 25.32 -20.54 9.46
N LEU A 227 24.22 -19.78 9.46
CA LEU A 227 24.20 -18.37 9.87
C LEU A 227 23.95 -18.20 11.38
N ALA A 228 23.41 -19.23 12.04
CA ALA A 228 23.14 -19.22 13.48
C ALA A 228 24.44 -19.24 14.30
N THR A 229 24.48 -18.46 15.39
CA THR A 229 25.61 -18.44 16.34
C THR A 229 25.09 -18.58 17.77
N GLY A 230 24.78 -19.82 18.16
CA GLY A 230 24.21 -20.11 19.47
C GLY A 230 22.93 -19.32 19.73
N SER A 231 22.81 -18.72 20.92
CA SER A 231 21.68 -17.88 21.30
C SER A 231 21.78 -16.42 20.82
N ASP A 232 22.92 -16.02 20.25
CA ASP A 232 23.15 -14.61 19.90
C ASP A 232 22.50 -14.23 18.57
N ARG A 233 22.34 -15.19 17.66
CA ARG A 233 21.79 -14.97 16.32
C ARG A 233 21.16 -16.24 15.77
N TYR A 234 19.97 -16.08 15.23
CA TYR A 234 19.25 -17.10 14.48
C TYR A 234 19.39 -16.87 12.97
N GLY A 235 19.32 -17.95 12.21
CA GLY A 235 19.50 -17.89 10.77
C GLY A 235 18.28 -17.36 10.02
N PHE A 236 17.08 -17.70 10.49
CA PHE A 236 15.83 -17.41 9.77
C PHE A 236 14.66 -17.24 10.74
N PHE A 237 13.76 -16.30 10.46
CA PHE A 237 12.52 -16.14 11.22
C PHE A 237 11.42 -15.41 10.44
N PHE A 238 10.16 -15.73 10.72
CA PHE A 238 9.02 -14.90 10.35
C PHE A 238 7.85 -15.13 11.32
N HIS A 239 6.85 -14.23 11.30
CA HIS A 239 5.68 -14.37 12.15
C HIS A 239 4.77 -15.48 11.61
N LEU A 240 4.76 -16.61 12.32
CA LEU A 240 4.14 -17.86 11.88
C LEU A 240 2.64 -17.72 11.58
N LEU A 241 1.95 -16.82 12.30
CA LEU A 241 0.51 -16.60 12.18
C LEU A 241 0.16 -15.41 11.26
N SER A 242 1.11 -14.87 10.50
CA SER A 242 0.82 -13.78 9.56
C SER A 242 0.00 -14.31 8.38
N ASP A 243 -1.17 -13.70 8.15
CA ASP A 243 -2.07 -14.03 7.03
C ASP A 243 -1.49 -13.73 5.65
N ASN A 244 -0.32 -13.09 5.61
CA ASN A 244 0.45 -12.85 4.39
C ASN A 244 1.75 -13.69 4.35
N ARG A 245 1.89 -14.74 5.17
CA ARG A 245 3.09 -15.60 5.20
C ARG A 245 2.76 -17.07 5.14
N TRP A 246 1.98 -17.58 6.10
CA TRP A 246 1.67 -19.00 6.16
C TRP A 246 0.88 -19.55 4.95
N PRO A 247 -0.01 -18.78 4.26
CA PRO A 247 -0.74 -19.33 3.12
C PRO A 247 0.14 -19.61 1.89
N ILE A 248 1.35 -19.06 1.86
CA ILE A 248 2.31 -19.26 0.77
C ILE A 248 2.64 -20.74 0.61
N PHE A 249 2.77 -21.48 1.72
CA PHE A 249 3.08 -22.90 1.67
C PHE A 249 1.98 -23.71 0.98
N LEU A 250 0.70 -23.31 1.13
CA LEU A 250 -0.41 -23.91 0.38
C LEU A 250 -0.34 -23.54 -1.11
N LEU A 251 -0.10 -22.26 -1.41
CA LEU A 251 -0.06 -21.75 -2.79
C LEU A 251 1.05 -22.42 -3.61
N GLN A 252 2.25 -22.54 -3.04
CA GLN A 252 3.42 -23.10 -3.71
C GLN A 252 3.25 -24.60 -4.04
N ASN A 253 2.49 -25.31 -3.20
CA ASN A 253 2.06 -26.70 -3.42
C ASN A 253 0.80 -26.84 -4.29
N ASN A 254 0.31 -25.74 -4.88
CA ASN A 254 -0.89 -25.71 -5.74
C ASN A 254 -2.15 -26.25 -5.06
N VAL A 255 -2.28 -26.04 -3.76
CA VAL A 255 -3.52 -26.37 -3.04
C VAL A 255 -4.66 -25.51 -3.59
N VAL A 256 -5.79 -26.17 -3.89
CA VAL A 256 -7.05 -25.51 -4.25
C VAL A 256 -8.15 -26.23 -3.48
N PHE A 257 -8.87 -25.50 -2.64
CA PHE A 257 -9.95 -26.04 -1.85
C PHE A 257 -11.21 -26.25 -2.70
N ASN A 258 -11.90 -27.38 -2.52
CA ASN A 258 -13.16 -27.62 -3.23
C ASN A 258 -14.32 -26.98 -2.47
N ARG A 259 -15.21 -26.31 -3.20
CA ARG A 259 -16.49 -25.82 -2.68
C ARG A 259 -17.50 -26.97 -2.79
N GLY A 260 -18.01 -27.48 -1.66
CA GLY A 260 -19.03 -28.53 -1.65
C GLY A 260 -20.27 -28.19 -2.47
N LYS A 261 -21.00 -29.21 -2.96
CA LYS A 261 -22.21 -29.05 -3.80
C LYS A 261 -23.44 -28.60 -3.02
N GLU A 262 -23.45 -28.75 -1.70
CA GLU A 262 -24.50 -28.27 -0.82
C GLU A 262 -23.90 -27.26 0.17
N THR A 263 -24.70 -26.30 0.61
CA THR A 263 -24.34 -25.08 1.36
C THR A 263 -23.74 -25.31 2.76
N ASN A 264 -23.15 -26.47 3.02
CA ASN A 264 -22.23 -26.70 4.13
C ASN A 264 -20.80 -26.70 3.59
N ILE A 265 -20.01 -25.76 4.09
CA ILE A 265 -18.63 -25.47 3.74
C ILE A 265 -17.74 -26.62 4.24
N SER A 266 -17.79 -27.79 3.59
CA SER A 266 -16.72 -28.77 3.71
C SER A 266 -15.63 -28.39 2.71
N LEU A 267 -14.57 -27.77 3.23
CA LEU A 267 -13.35 -27.51 2.49
C LEU A 267 -12.64 -28.86 2.25
N GLU A 268 -13.03 -29.57 1.19
CA GLU A 268 -12.46 -30.88 0.87
C GLU A 268 -11.09 -30.74 0.18
N LEU A 269 -10.07 -31.39 0.74
CA LEU A 269 -8.71 -31.42 0.23
C LEU A 269 -8.13 -32.84 0.16
N ASP A 270 -7.19 -33.02 -0.75
CA ASP A 270 -6.26 -34.15 -0.68
C ASP A 270 -5.37 -34.00 0.57
N LYS A 271 -5.58 -34.91 1.53
CA LYS A 271 -4.88 -34.94 2.81
C LYS A 271 -3.36 -35.04 2.67
N THR A 272 -2.85 -35.61 1.57
CA THR A 272 -1.41 -35.73 1.34
C THR A 272 -0.78 -34.39 0.98
N THR A 273 -1.37 -33.67 0.02
CA THR A 273 -0.91 -32.35 -0.42
C THR A 273 -0.97 -31.30 0.69
N LEU A 274 -2.00 -31.37 1.55
CA LEU A 274 -2.11 -30.48 2.71
C LEU A 274 -1.04 -30.75 3.77
N LYS A 275 -0.78 -32.03 4.06
CA LYS A 275 0.27 -32.43 5.00
C LYS A 275 1.64 -31.95 4.53
N ASP A 276 1.97 -32.14 3.26
CA ASP A 276 3.27 -31.72 2.70
C ASP A 276 3.44 -30.20 2.75
N SER A 277 2.36 -29.45 2.54
CA SER A 277 2.34 -27.99 2.63
C SER A 277 2.69 -27.51 4.05
N PHE A 278 2.07 -28.10 5.08
CA PHE A 278 2.37 -27.74 6.46
C PHE A 278 3.68 -28.36 6.98
N GLN A 279 4.16 -29.45 6.40
CA GLN A 279 5.40 -30.09 6.85
C GLN A 279 6.60 -29.14 6.73
N THR A 280 6.72 -28.43 5.61
CA THR A 280 7.79 -27.43 5.44
C THR A 280 7.72 -26.34 6.51
N LEU A 281 6.50 -25.90 6.85
CA LEU A 281 6.27 -24.88 7.88
C LEU A 281 6.65 -25.39 9.29
N ILE A 282 6.28 -26.63 9.61
CA ILE A 282 6.61 -27.30 10.88
C ILE A 282 8.12 -27.42 11.01
N ASP A 283 8.78 -27.97 9.99
CA ASP A 283 10.24 -28.13 9.96
C ASP A 283 10.95 -26.80 10.21
N LEU A 284 10.54 -25.72 9.54
CA LEU A 284 11.12 -24.40 9.77
C LEU A 284 10.93 -23.94 11.23
N SER A 285 9.74 -24.16 11.79
CA SER A 285 9.42 -23.75 13.16
C SER A 285 10.16 -24.54 14.23
N GLU A 286 10.42 -25.84 13.99
CA GLU A 286 11.09 -26.71 14.96
C GLU A 286 12.62 -26.67 14.83
N GLU A 287 13.15 -26.48 13.61
CA GLU A 287 14.58 -26.59 13.35
C GLU A 287 15.34 -25.24 13.42
N VAL A 288 14.75 -24.14 12.93
CA VAL A 288 15.52 -22.89 12.69
C VAL A 288 14.95 -21.64 13.35
N PHE A 289 13.70 -21.66 13.81
CA PHE A 289 13.11 -20.51 14.49
C PHE A 289 13.73 -20.28 15.88
N PRO A 290 13.86 -19.01 16.31
CA PRO A 290 14.15 -18.71 17.70
C PRO A 290 13.05 -19.24 18.63
N PRO A 291 13.37 -19.59 19.89
CA PRO A 291 12.41 -19.89 20.94
C PRO A 291 11.77 -18.58 21.47
N PHE A 292 11.24 -17.78 20.54
CA PHE A 292 10.62 -16.49 20.75
C PHE A 292 9.24 -16.52 20.10
N LEU A 293 8.21 -16.15 20.87
CA LEU A 293 6.85 -16.05 20.38
C LEU A 293 6.61 -14.62 19.89
N SER A 294 6.52 -14.44 18.57
CA SER A 294 6.11 -13.17 17.98
C SER A 294 4.59 -13.00 18.06
N GLU A 295 4.16 -11.79 18.40
CA GLU A 295 2.75 -11.38 18.40
C GLU A 295 2.32 -10.92 17.00
N ASN A 296 3.25 -10.32 16.24
CA ASN A 296 2.99 -9.82 14.90
C ASN A 296 4.29 -9.71 14.07
N ASP A 297 4.17 -9.25 12.81
CA ASP A 297 5.31 -9.09 11.90
C ASP A 297 6.37 -8.06 12.40
N GLN A 298 5.98 -7.05 13.19
CA GLN A 298 6.91 -6.02 13.69
C GLN A 298 7.93 -6.59 14.69
N ASP A 299 7.58 -7.65 15.42
CA ASP A 299 8.54 -8.32 16.31
C ASP A 299 9.68 -8.98 15.52
N VAL A 300 9.37 -9.49 14.32
CA VAL A 300 10.37 -10.06 13.41
C VAL A 300 11.29 -8.96 12.89
N ASP A 301 10.71 -7.83 12.45
CA ASP A 301 11.47 -6.67 11.98
C ASP A 301 12.39 -6.14 13.09
N MET A 302 11.91 -6.07 14.33
CA MET A 302 12.71 -5.69 15.49
C MET A 302 13.94 -6.59 15.65
N LEU A 303 13.77 -7.92 15.60
CA LEU A 303 14.88 -8.85 15.73
C LEU A 303 15.88 -8.74 14.56
N PHE A 304 15.40 -8.47 13.34
CA PHE A 304 16.28 -8.21 12.19
C PHE A 304 17.08 -6.91 12.38
N ARG A 305 16.44 -5.82 12.82
CA ARG A 305 17.10 -4.54 13.14
C ARG A 305 18.19 -4.69 14.20
N GLN A 306 17.95 -5.56 15.19
CA GLN A 306 18.94 -5.89 16.23
C GLN A 306 20.02 -6.88 15.74
N GLN A 307 20.00 -7.26 14.46
CA GLN A 307 20.89 -8.26 13.86
C GLN A 307 20.82 -9.63 14.57
N LYS A 308 19.70 -9.91 15.25
CA LYS A 308 19.43 -11.19 15.93
C LYS A 308 18.91 -12.27 14.99
N VAL A 309 18.46 -11.89 13.81
CA VAL A 309 18.03 -12.81 12.75
C VAL A 309 18.73 -12.44 11.45
N SER A 310 19.22 -13.44 10.71
CA SER A 310 19.98 -13.23 9.46
C SER A 310 19.11 -13.13 8.21
N MET A 311 17.96 -13.79 8.20
CA MET A 311 17.00 -13.80 7.10
C MET A 311 15.57 -13.72 7.63
N ILE A 312 14.72 -12.91 7.01
CA ILE A 312 13.30 -12.80 7.36
C ILE A 312 12.41 -12.87 6.13
N ILE A 313 11.18 -13.41 6.30
CA ILE A 313 10.13 -13.19 5.30
C ILE A 313 9.44 -11.86 5.58
N THR A 314 9.50 -10.95 4.64
CA THR A 314 8.96 -9.59 4.76
C THR A 314 8.26 -9.15 3.47
N SER A 315 7.97 -7.87 3.34
CA SER A 315 7.33 -7.27 2.18
C SER A 315 7.90 -5.86 1.94
N TYR A 316 7.71 -5.29 0.75
CA TYR A 316 8.13 -3.91 0.45
C TYR A 316 7.49 -2.89 1.41
N PHE A 317 6.28 -3.14 1.89
CA PHE A 317 5.66 -2.32 2.94
C PHE A 317 6.45 -2.34 4.24
N LEU A 318 6.82 -3.53 4.73
CA LEU A 318 7.57 -3.67 5.99
C LEU A 318 9.05 -3.30 5.86
N LEU A 319 9.61 -3.26 4.65
CA LEU A 319 10.95 -2.69 4.45
C LEU A 319 11.04 -1.23 4.94
N ASN A 320 9.95 -0.46 4.90
CA ASN A 320 9.89 0.90 5.47
C ASN A 320 10.08 0.91 6.99
N MET A 321 9.85 -0.21 7.67
CA MET A 321 10.06 -0.36 9.11
C MET A 321 11.52 -0.64 9.45
N ILE A 322 12.40 -0.83 8.46
CA ILE A 322 13.83 -1.10 8.64
C ILE A 322 14.71 -0.20 7.74
N GLU A 323 14.16 0.86 7.15
CA GLU A 323 14.88 1.74 6.21
C GLU A 323 16.08 2.47 6.83
N ASP A 324 16.06 2.67 8.15
CA ASP A 324 17.03 3.43 8.93
C ASP A 324 18.13 2.57 9.56
N VAL A 325 18.19 1.27 9.24
CA VAL A 325 19.27 0.40 9.74
C VAL A 325 20.63 0.80 9.17
N ASP A 326 21.65 0.70 10.01
CA ASP A 326 23.04 1.10 9.70
C ASP A 326 23.85 0.02 8.97
N PHE A 327 23.37 -1.23 8.96
CA PHE A 327 24.00 -2.34 8.25
C PHE A 327 23.47 -2.50 6.82
N SER A 328 24.16 -3.33 6.03
CA SER A 328 23.76 -3.67 4.66
C SER A 328 22.87 -4.91 4.64
N TYR A 329 21.69 -4.77 4.06
CA TYR A 329 20.78 -5.87 3.75
C TYR A 329 20.39 -5.81 2.27
N ASP A 330 19.89 -6.92 1.76
CA ASP A 330 19.31 -6.97 0.42
C ASP A 330 18.13 -7.97 0.40
N ILE A 331 17.47 -8.09 -0.76
CA ILE A 331 16.25 -8.87 -0.92
C ILE A 331 16.37 -9.88 -2.06
N SER A 332 15.59 -10.95 -1.99
CA SER A 332 15.48 -11.95 -3.07
C SER A 332 14.02 -12.35 -3.30
N PRO A 333 13.73 -13.05 -4.42
CA PRO A 333 12.48 -13.77 -4.55
C PRO A 333 12.27 -14.69 -3.35
N LEU A 334 11.02 -14.95 -3.03
CA LEU A 334 10.69 -15.86 -1.95
C LEU A 334 11.12 -17.29 -2.33
N PRO A 335 11.78 -18.03 -1.43
CA PRO A 335 12.08 -19.44 -1.63
C PRO A 335 10.81 -20.24 -1.86
N TYR A 336 10.91 -21.33 -2.61
CA TYR A 336 9.74 -22.12 -2.97
C TYR A 336 10.00 -23.62 -2.98
N HIS A 337 8.94 -24.40 -2.76
CA HIS A 337 8.85 -25.81 -3.12
C HIS A 337 7.73 -25.97 -4.14
N GLY A 338 7.97 -26.67 -5.25
CA GLY A 338 7.00 -26.79 -6.33
C GLY A 338 6.96 -25.55 -7.21
N SER A 339 5.96 -24.68 -7.03
CA SER A 339 5.77 -23.48 -7.86
C SER A 339 6.31 -22.22 -7.18
N PRO A 340 6.95 -21.28 -7.92
CA PRO A 340 7.59 -20.09 -7.34
C PRO A 340 6.59 -18.98 -6.95
N LYS A 341 5.38 -19.34 -6.50
CA LYS A 341 4.31 -18.39 -6.17
C LYS A 341 4.64 -17.60 -4.90
N THR A 342 4.24 -16.33 -4.89
CA THR A 342 4.27 -15.46 -3.72
C THR A 342 2.97 -14.68 -3.59
N LEU A 343 2.61 -14.32 -2.36
CA LEU A 343 1.46 -13.45 -2.13
C LEU A 343 1.81 -12.02 -2.51
N VAL A 344 0.85 -11.31 -3.11
CA VAL A 344 0.91 -9.85 -3.30
C VAL A 344 -0.16 -9.18 -2.47
N ILE A 345 0.25 -8.16 -1.71
CA ILE A 345 -0.65 -7.30 -0.95
C ILE A 345 -0.92 -6.07 -1.81
N VAL A 346 -2.19 -5.73 -2.01
CA VAL A 346 -2.59 -4.52 -2.74
C VAL A 346 -3.44 -3.68 -1.82
N ILE A 347 -3.09 -2.40 -1.67
CA ILE A 347 -3.89 -1.41 -0.94
C ILE A 347 -4.38 -0.39 -1.96
N GLY A 348 -5.69 -0.16 -1.98
CA GLY A 348 -6.32 0.82 -2.86
C GLY A 348 -7.30 1.73 -2.12
N LEU A 349 -7.91 2.66 -2.87
CA LEU A 349 -8.82 3.68 -2.38
C LEU A 349 -10.23 3.42 -2.92
N ALA A 350 -11.21 3.38 -2.03
CA ALA A 350 -12.62 3.16 -2.35
C ALA A 350 -13.45 4.39 -1.97
N ILE A 351 -14.46 4.73 -2.79
CA ILE A 351 -15.44 5.77 -2.47
C ILE A 351 -16.66 5.10 -1.83
N ASN A 352 -17.16 5.64 -0.72
CA ASN A 352 -18.41 5.19 -0.14
C ASN A 352 -19.58 5.60 -1.05
N LYS A 353 -20.39 4.63 -1.47
CA LYS A 353 -21.58 4.81 -2.31
C LYS A 353 -22.58 5.81 -1.72
N ASN A 354 -22.63 5.93 -0.39
CA ASN A 354 -23.53 6.82 0.35
C ASN A 354 -22.92 8.19 0.65
N SER A 355 -21.66 8.44 0.26
CA SER A 355 -21.03 9.76 0.44
C SER A 355 -21.82 10.85 -0.27
N LYS A 356 -21.99 11.99 0.41
CA LYS A 356 -22.55 13.22 -0.17
C LYS A 356 -21.49 14.05 -0.90
N HIS A 357 -20.22 13.65 -0.82
CA HIS A 357 -19.05 14.39 -1.29
C HIS A 357 -18.27 13.64 -2.39
N LYS A 358 -18.93 12.80 -3.18
CA LYS A 358 -18.31 11.93 -4.21
C LYS A 358 -17.36 12.64 -5.17
N GLN A 359 -17.70 13.85 -5.63
CA GLN A 359 -16.81 14.60 -6.53
C GLN A 359 -15.51 15.03 -5.84
N ALA A 360 -15.60 15.45 -4.58
CA ALA A 360 -14.43 15.82 -3.79
C ALA A 360 -13.60 14.55 -3.45
N ALA A 361 -14.26 13.44 -3.12
CA ALA A 361 -13.65 12.13 -2.93
C ALA A 361 -12.89 11.65 -4.17
N GLN A 362 -13.50 11.76 -5.36
CA GLN A 362 -12.86 11.43 -6.63
C GLN A 362 -11.65 12.34 -6.90
N THR A 363 -11.75 13.64 -6.60
CA THR A 363 -10.62 14.59 -6.72
C THR A 363 -9.44 14.16 -5.85
N PHE A 364 -9.70 13.69 -4.62
CA PHE A 364 -8.67 13.17 -3.73
C PHE A 364 -8.04 11.87 -4.27
N ILE A 365 -8.83 10.93 -4.78
CA ILE A 365 -8.31 9.69 -5.40
C ILE A 365 -7.48 10.03 -6.66
N ASP A 366 -7.95 10.92 -7.53
CA ASP A 366 -7.23 11.33 -8.73
C ASP A 366 -5.88 11.97 -8.42
N TYR A 367 -5.82 12.76 -7.34
CA TYR A 367 -4.57 13.30 -6.82
C TYR A 367 -3.63 12.19 -6.34
N MET A 368 -4.12 11.27 -5.50
CA MET A 368 -3.35 10.13 -4.96
C MET A 368 -2.80 9.22 -6.07
N LEU A 369 -3.55 9.11 -7.18
CA LEU A 369 -3.20 8.32 -8.36
C LEU A 369 -2.53 9.16 -9.46
N SER A 370 -2.16 10.41 -9.17
CA SER A 370 -1.39 11.21 -10.11
C SER A 370 0.02 10.63 -10.25
N HIS A 371 0.62 10.76 -11.44
CA HIS A 371 2.00 10.33 -11.66
C HIS A 371 2.97 11.01 -10.67
N GLU A 372 2.68 12.25 -10.28
CA GLU A 372 3.50 13.00 -9.33
C GLU A 372 3.48 12.37 -7.93
N VAL A 373 2.29 12.06 -7.39
CA VAL A 373 2.17 11.41 -6.07
C VAL A 373 2.75 10.00 -6.11
N GLN A 374 2.46 9.22 -7.16
CA GLN A 374 2.98 7.87 -7.32
C GLN A 374 4.51 7.86 -7.46
N LEU A 375 5.10 8.84 -8.15
CA LEU A 375 6.55 9.00 -8.21
C LEU A 375 7.15 9.43 -6.86
N LYS A 376 6.45 10.30 -6.11
CA LYS A 376 6.87 10.72 -4.77
C LYS A 376 6.91 9.54 -3.80
N LEU A 377 5.90 8.66 -3.86
CA LEU A 377 5.88 7.39 -3.15
C LEU A 377 7.15 6.56 -3.47
N ARG A 378 7.44 6.33 -4.76
CA ARG A 378 8.66 5.62 -5.20
C ARG A 378 9.96 6.27 -4.71
N GLN A 379 10.01 7.59 -4.66
CA GLN A 379 11.22 8.34 -4.29
C GLN A 379 11.48 8.34 -2.79
N ASN A 380 10.43 8.33 -1.98
CA ASN A 380 10.53 8.62 -0.55
C ASN A 380 10.21 7.42 0.35
N THR A 381 9.76 6.29 -0.21
CA THR A 381 9.50 5.07 0.54
C THR A 381 10.03 3.85 -0.24
N LEU A 382 10.03 2.70 0.41
CA LEU A 382 10.34 1.40 -0.20
C LEU A 382 9.09 0.68 -0.71
N SER A 383 7.90 1.29 -0.64
CA SER A 383 6.67 0.71 -1.17
C SER A 383 6.58 0.82 -2.69
N LEU A 384 5.87 -0.10 -3.33
CA LEU A 384 5.68 -0.08 -4.79
C LEU A 384 4.40 0.68 -5.17
N PRO A 385 4.51 1.76 -5.97
CA PRO A 385 3.34 2.47 -6.50
C PRO A 385 2.55 1.59 -7.47
N SER A 386 1.24 1.78 -7.57
CA SER A 386 0.40 1.02 -8.51
C SER A 386 0.55 1.44 -9.98
N LEU A 387 0.96 2.69 -10.24
CA LEU A 387 1.25 3.16 -11.59
C LEU A 387 2.58 2.60 -12.09
N LYS A 388 2.53 1.86 -13.21
CA LYS A 388 3.70 1.21 -13.82
C LYS A 388 4.85 2.17 -14.10
N SER A 389 4.54 3.35 -14.65
CA SER A 389 5.53 4.38 -14.96
C SER A 389 6.28 4.89 -13.73
N ALA A 390 5.62 4.95 -12.57
CA ALA A 390 6.23 5.33 -11.31
C ALA A 390 6.97 4.16 -10.65
N ALA A 391 6.38 2.96 -10.63
CA ALA A 391 6.99 1.77 -10.04
C ALA A 391 8.31 1.38 -10.73
N GLU A 392 8.35 1.47 -12.06
CA GLU A 392 9.52 1.12 -12.87
C GLU A 392 10.53 2.27 -13.02
N TRP A 393 10.27 3.43 -12.40
CA TRP A 393 11.22 4.53 -12.40
C TRP A 393 12.46 4.19 -11.57
N ASN A 394 13.64 4.42 -12.16
CA ASN A 394 14.95 4.06 -11.61
C ASN A 394 15.91 5.24 -11.43
N GLY A 395 15.36 6.45 -11.26
CA GLY A 395 16.17 7.63 -10.95
C GLY A 395 16.52 7.72 -9.46
N GLN A 396 16.91 8.92 -9.04
CA GLN A 396 17.39 9.17 -7.68
C GLN A 396 16.28 9.05 -6.62
N VAL A 397 16.56 8.31 -5.56
CA VAL A 397 15.66 8.11 -4.41
C VAL A 397 16.21 8.83 -3.18
N ASN A 398 15.33 9.12 -2.22
CA ASN A 398 15.65 9.75 -0.95
C ASN A 398 15.74 8.74 0.21
N VAL A 399 15.52 7.45 -0.08
CA VAL A 399 15.59 6.33 0.88
C VAL A 399 16.74 5.38 0.56
N LYS A 400 17.27 4.73 1.59
CA LYS A 400 18.23 3.64 1.44
C LYS A 400 17.47 2.40 0.97
N GLN A 401 17.62 2.04 -0.30
CA GLN A 401 16.97 0.88 -0.89
C GLN A 401 17.92 -0.31 -1.05
N PRO A 402 17.41 -1.55 -1.02
CA PRO A 402 18.15 -2.76 -1.42
C PRO A 402 18.75 -2.66 -2.82
N GLU A 403 19.89 -3.32 -3.05
CA GLU A 403 20.49 -3.42 -4.39
C GLU A 403 19.53 -4.09 -5.38
N ARG A 404 18.79 -5.10 -4.91
CA ARG A 404 17.80 -5.84 -5.71
C ARG A 404 16.37 -5.32 -5.55
N TYR A 405 16.19 -4.03 -5.25
CA TYR A 405 14.88 -3.38 -5.14
C TYR A 405 13.93 -3.65 -6.33
N PHE A 406 14.46 -3.84 -7.54
CA PHE A 406 13.64 -4.06 -8.73
C PHE A 406 13.26 -5.53 -9.00
N ILE A 407 13.56 -6.46 -8.09
CA ILE A 407 13.24 -7.89 -8.27
C ILE A 407 11.74 -8.14 -8.48
N PHE A 408 10.87 -7.23 -8.00
CA PHE A 408 9.43 -7.31 -8.26
C PHE A 408 9.06 -7.36 -9.74
N ARG A 409 9.91 -6.84 -10.65
CA ARG A 409 9.67 -6.88 -12.09
C ARG A 409 9.82 -8.30 -12.64
N GLU A 410 10.82 -9.02 -12.14
CA GLU A 410 11.11 -10.40 -12.52
C GLU A 410 10.11 -11.37 -11.89
N THR A 411 9.70 -11.08 -10.64
CA THR A 411 8.75 -11.92 -9.90
C THR A 411 7.30 -11.57 -10.14
N PHE A 412 6.97 -10.52 -10.91
CA PHE A 412 5.60 -10.12 -11.20
C PHE A 412 4.69 -11.28 -11.69
N PRO A 413 5.16 -12.19 -12.58
CA PRO A 413 4.36 -13.34 -13.02
C PRO A 413 4.03 -14.36 -11.92
N THR A 414 4.71 -14.27 -10.77
CA THR A 414 4.54 -15.19 -9.62
C THR A 414 3.55 -14.68 -8.57
N PHE A 415 2.98 -13.49 -8.79
CA PHE A 415 2.08 -12.85 -7.83
C PHE A 415 0.71 -13.53 -7.82
N ASN A 416 0.31 -13.97 -6.63
CA ASN A 416 -0.94 -14.65 -6.37
C ASN A 416 -1.68 -13.99 -5.20
N TYR A 417 -2.99 -14.22 -5.15
CA TYR A 417 -3.86 -13.81 -4.04
C TYR A 417 -4.26 -15.03 -3.23
N HIS A 418 -4.77 -14.84 -2.01
CA HIS A 418 -5.29 -15.96 -1.23
C HIS A 418 -6.49 -16.64 -1.91
N THR A 419 -7.25 -15.90 -2.72
CA THR A 419 -8.38 -16.42 -3.51
C THR A 419 -7.96 -17.47 -4.54
N ASP A 420 -6.69 -17.56 -4.92
CA ASP A 420 -6.18 -18.63 -5.79
C ASP A 420 -6.22 -20.01 -5.10
N LEU A 421 -6.32 -20.05 -3.77
CA LEU A 421 -6.61 -21.26 -2.99
C LEU A 421 -8.11 -21.63 -3.03
N ASN A 422 -8.97 -20.79 -3.62
CA ASN A 422 -10.44 -20.92 -3.59
C ASN A 422 -11.04 -20.85 -2.18
N VAL A 423 -10.43 -20.09 -1.27
CA VAL A 423 -10.95 -19.77 0.08
C VAL A 423 -11.21 -18.28 0.23
N SER A 424 -12.20 -17.92 1.05
CA SER A 424 -12.38 -16.55 1.53
C SER A 424 -11.32 -16.25 2.60
N PHE A 425 -11.14 -14.97 2.91
CA PHE A 425 -10.29 -14.54 4.01
C PHE A 425 -10.81 -15.04 5.37
N SER A 426 -12.13 -15.07 5.59
CA SER A 426 -12.68 -15.63 6.84
C SER A 426 -12.38 -17.14 7.00
N GLU A 427 -12.42 -17.89 5.90
CA GLU A 427 -12.03 -19.31 5.88
C GLU A 427 -10.52 -19.46 6.09
N LEU A 428 -9.72 -18.55 5.55
CA LEU A 428 -8.27 -18.49 5.79
C LEU A 428 -7.98 -18.25 7.29
N GLU A 429 -8.72 -17.37 7.95
CA GLU A 429 -8.61 -17.14 9.40
C GLU A 429 -8.96 -18.41 10.19
N GLU A 430 -9.98 -19.15 9.79
CA GLU A 430 -10.35 -20.43 10.42
C GLU A 430 -9.23 -21.47 10.28
N ILE A 431 -8.67 -21.62 9.07
CA ILE A 431 -7.50 -22.50 8.82
C ILE A 431 -6.33 -22.08 9.72
N ARG A 432 -6.07 -20.76 9.87
CA ARG A 432 -5.04 -20.25 10.76
C ARG A 432 -5.29 -20.63 12.23
N GLN A 433 -6.52 -20.55 12.73
CA GLN A 433 -6.84 -20.99 14.10
C GLN A 433 -6.61 -22.49 14.29
N ASN A 434 -7.00 -23.30 13.31
CA ASN A 434 -6.77 -24.74 13.33
C ASN A 434 -5.27 -25.09 13.28
N MET A 435 -4.51 -24.36 12.48
CA MET A 435 -3.04 -24.44 12.45
C MET A 435 -2.41 -24.09 13.80
N LYS A 436 -2.91 -23.06 14.48
CA LYS A 436 -2.45 -22.70 15.82
C LYS A 436 -2.66 -23.85 16.82
N LEU A 437 -3.82 -24.50 16.80
CA LEU A 437 -4.11 -25.66 17.67
C LEU A 437 -3.21 -26.85 17.35
N TYR A 438 -3.01 -27.13 16.06
CA TYR A 438 -2.14 -28.22 15.62
C TYR A 438 -0.67 -28.00 16.02
N LEU A 439 -0.11 -26.82 15.72
CA LEU A 439 1.29 -26.47 16.03
C LEU A 439 1.55 -26.38 17.55
N SER A 440 0.52 -26.10 18.35
CA SER A 440 0.59 -26.14 19.82
C SER A 440 0.37 -27.54 20.41
N LYS A 441 0.22 -28.57 19.57
CA LYS A 441 -0.04 -29.98 19.98
C LYS A 441 -1.35 -30.14 20.75
N MET A 442 -2.29 -29.22 20.56
CA MET A 442 -3.63 -29.23 21.17
C MET A 442 -4.69 -29.88 20.26
N ALA A 443 -4.32 -30.20 19.01
CA ALA A 443 -5.17 -30.90 18.06
C ALA A 443 -4.34 -31.75 17.09
N GLU A 444 -4.95 -32.78 16.50
CA GLU A 444 -4.35 -33.56 15.42
C GLU A 444 -4.65 -32.95 14.04
N LEU A 445 -3.96 -33.44 13.01
CA LEU A 445 -4.08 -32.93 11.63
C LEU A 445 -5.51 -33.09 11.03
N HIS A 446 -6.39 -33.90 11.63
CA HIS A 446 -7.76 -34.10 11.15
C HIS A 446 -8.66 -32.86 11.32
N VAL A 447 -8.21 -31.84 12.05
CA VAL A 447 -8.95 -30.57 12.16
C VAL A 447 -9.04 -29.81 10.82
N PHE A 448 -8.23 -30.20 9.84
CA PHE A 448 -8.27 -29.64 8.49
C PHE A 448 -9.00 -30.52 7.45
N SER A 449 -9.66 -31.60 7.87
CA SER A 449 -10.26 -32.60 6.97
C SER A 449 -11.77 -32.56 6.83
#